data_AF-A0A9E6Z6F7-F1
#
_entry.id   AF-A0A9E6Z6F7-F1
#
_cell.length_a   1.000
_cell.length_b   1.000
_cell.length_c   1.000
_cell.angle_alpha   90.00
_cell.angle_beta   90.00
_cell.angle_gamma   90.00
#
_symmetry.space_group_name_H-M   'P 1'
#
loop_
_entity.id
_entity.type
_entity.pdbx_description
1 polymer ?
#
loop_
_entity_poly.entity_id
_entity_poly.type
_entity_poly.pdbx_seq_one_letter_code
_entity_poly.pdbx_strand_id
1 'polypeptide(L)'
;MSAKEVKFSMEAREKLLKGLDTLADAVKVTLGPKGRNVILDKSFGAPRITKDGVSVAKEISLADKFENMGAQMIREVASKTNDIAGDGTTTATVLAQAIAREGIKSVTAGMNPMDLKRGVDMAVTSVIETLQKRSKKVTTDEEIAQVATISANGESEIGDMIAKAMGKVGKEGVITIEEAKSMESELEVVEGMQFDRGYLSPYFVTNSEKMTCELDDPLILIHDKKISSLQPMLPVLEKVAQSGKSLLIVAEDVDGEALATLVVNKLRGGLKVSAIKAPGFGDRRKAMLEDLAILTGGQMISEEVGTKLENVTVEMLGRAKRVVITKENSTFVNGEGNKQEIEARCKEIKAQIEESTSDYDREKLQERLAKLSGGVAVIRVGGATEIEVKERKDRVEDALNATRAAVLEGVVAGVDLPFYMLLKAPLMV
;
A
#
# COMPACT_ATOMS: atom_id res chain seq x y z
N MET A 1 16.29 -33.50 5.85
CA MET A 1 16.58 -32.42 4.88
C MET A 1 16.57 -33.02 3.48
N SER A 2 15.97 -32.35 2.50
CA SER A 2 16.05 -32.80 1.10
C SER A 2 17.46 -32.62 0.55
N ALA A 3 17.90 -33.54 -0.31
CA ALA A 3 19.16 -33.41 -1.03
C ALA A 3 19.20 -32.10 -1.84
N LYS A 4 20.37 -31.46 -1.89
CA LYS A 4 20.58 -30.17 -2.55
C LYS A 4 21.41 -30.37 -3.81
N GLU A 5 20.96 -29.75 -4.91
CA GLU A 5 21.74 -29.62 -6.13
C GLU A 5 22.56 -28.33 -6.06
N VAL A 6 23.83 -28.38 -6.45
CA VAL A 6 24.75 -27.24 -6.38
C VAL A 6 25.44 -27.09 -7.73
N LYS A 7 25.36 -25.89 -8.31
CA LYS A 7 26.05 -25.49 -9.55
C LYS A 7 27.01 -24.35 -9.24
N PHE A 8 28.11 -24.28 -10.00
CA PHE A 8 29.18 -23.30 -9.77
C PHE A 8 29.48 -22.48 -11.03
N SER A 9 30.11 -21.33 -10.81
CA SER A 9 30.76 -20.52 -11.86
C SER A 9 29.84 -20.20 -13.05
N MET A 10 30.27 -20.50 -14.27
CA MET A 10 29.59 -20.11 -15.51
C MET A 10 28.24 -20.80 -15.67
N GLU A 11 28.15 -22.10 -15.37
CA GLU A 11 26.92 -22.88 -15.51
C GLU A 11 25.80 -22.33 -14.60
N ALA A 12 26.13 -21.93 -13.38
CA ALA A 12 25.18 -21.30 -12.47
C ALA A 12 24.74 -19.92 -12.98
N ARG A 13 25.68 -19.11 -13.48
CA ARG A 13 25.40 -17.74 -13.97
C ARG A 13 24.54 -17.73 -15.23
N GLU A 14 24.79 -18.64 -16.18
CA GLU A 14 23.99 -18.76 -17.40
C GLU A 14 22.54 -19.13 -17.09
N LYS A 15 22.33 -20.09 -16.17
CA LYS A 15 21.00 -20.49 -15.71
C LYS A 15 20.26 -19.33 -15.02
N LEU A 16 20.94 -18.62 -14.12
CA LEU A 16 20.37 -17.44 -13.46
C LEU A 16 20.03 -16.34 -14.47
N LEU A 17 20.93 -16.05 -15.42
CA LEU A 17 20.73 -15.02 -16.44
C LEU A 17 19.54 -15.36 -17.35
N LYS A 18 19.40 -16.63 -17.76
CA LYS A 18 18.27 -17.06 -18.59
C LYS A 18 16.92 -16.87 -17.87
N GLY A 19 16.87 -17.17 -16.59
CA GLY A 19 15.67 -16.95 -15.78
C GLY A 19 15.33 -15.46 -15.60
N LEU A 20 16.36 -14.65 -15.33
CA LEU A 20 16.29 -13.20 -15.26
C LEU A 20 15.79 -12.60 -16.59
N ASP A 21 16.35 -13.04 -17.72
CA ASP A 21 15.97 -12.59 -19.06
C ASP A 21 14.53 -12.98 -19.39
N THR A 22 14.10 -14.19 -19.04
CA THR A 22 12.73 -14.64 -19.28
C THR A 22 11.70 -13.75 -18.59
N LEU A 23 11.96 -13.39 -17.32
CA LEU A 23 11.05 -12.50 -16.59
C LEU A 23 11.12 -11.07 -17.14
N ALA A 24 12.32 -10.54 -17.34
CA ALA A 24 12.49 -9.17 -17.82
C ALA A 24 11.93 -8.97 -19.24
N ASP A 25 12.06 -9.96 -20.11
CA ASP A 25 11.53 -9.92 -21.48
C ASP A 25 10.00 -9.93 -21.51
N ALA A 26 9.36 -10.61 -20.57
CA ALA A 26 7.92 -10.61 -20.42
C ALA A 26 7.39 -9.29 -19.81
N VAL A 27 8.15 -8.66 -18.91
CA VAL A 27 7.76 -7.41 -18.25
C VAL A 27 8.03 -6.20 -19.15
N LYS A 28 9.18 -6.13 -19.83
CA LYS A 28 9.61 -4.94 -20.60
C LYS A 28 8.68 -4.54 -21.74
N VAL A 29 7.86 -5.46 -22.25
CA VAL A 29 6.89 -5.14 -23.31
C VAL A 29 5.79 -4.20 -22.84
N THR A 30 5.58 -4.07 -21.53
CA THR A 30 4.60 -3.15 -20.96
C THR A 30 5.13 -1.73 -20.77
N LEU A 31 6.42 -1.48 -21.04
CA LEU A 31 7.06 -0.19 -20.77
C LEU A 31 6.52 0.95 -21.65
N GLY A 32 6.11 2.03 -20.99
CA GLY A 32 5.79 3.31 -21.62
C GLY A 32 4.44 3.36 -22.35
N PRO A 33 4.12 4.50 -23.00
CA PRO A 33 2.79 4.74 -23.59
C PRO A 33 2.47 3.82 -24.78
N LYS A 34 3.50 3.22 -25.39
CA LYS A 34 3.37 2.21 -26.45
C LYS A 34 3.53 0.78 -25.93
N GLY A 35 3.47 0.60 -24.62
CA GLY A 35 3.47 -0.71 -23.97
C GLY A 35 2.32 -1.58 -24.48
N ARG A 36 2.63 -2.86 -24.68
CA ARG A 36 1.68 -3.88 -25.14
C ARG A 36 1.05 -4.58 -23.94
N ASN A 37 -0.17 -5.07 -24.14
CA ASN A 37 -0.87 -5.88 -23.15
C ASN A 37 -0.20 -7.24 -23.01
N VAL A 38 -0.10 -7.72 -21.78
CA VAL A 38 0.24 -9.11 -21.46
C VAL A 38 -1.03 -9.81 -21.00
N ILE A 39 -1.24 -11.01 -21.51
CA ILE A 39 -2.38 -11.86 -21.16
C ILE A 39 -1.88 -12.92 -20.18
N LEU A 40 -2.50 -12.97 -19.01
CA LEU A 40 -2.19 -13.89 -17.93
C LEU A 40 -3.36 -14.88 -17.80
N ASP A 41 -3.03 -16.16 -17.92
CA ASP A 41 -4.01 -17.23 -17.76
C ASP A 41 -4.48 -17.31 -16.30
N LYS A 42 -5.75 -17.66 -16.10
CA LYS A 42 -6.35 -17.88 -14.78
C LYS A 42 -6.97 -19.27 -14.77
N SER A 43 -6.74 -20.03 -13.70
CA SER A 43 -7.27 -21.39 -13.56
C SER A 43 -8.81 -21.46 -13.66
N PHE A 44 -9.50 -20.37 -13.37
CA PHE A 44 -10.94 -20.22 -13.52
C PHE A 44 -11.29 -18.80 -13.99
N GLY A 45 -12.29 -18.69 -14.87
CA GLY A 45 -12.81 -17.42 -15.37
C GLY A 45 -12.08 -16.90 -16.62
N ALA A 46 -12.24 -15.60 -16.89
CA ALA A 46 -11.59 -14.93 -18.00
C ALA A 46 -10.11 -14.64 -17.69
N PRO A 47 -9.22 -14.65 -18.71
CA PRO A 47 -7.83 -14.30 -18.53
C PRO A 47 -7.68 -12.84 -18.09
N ARG A 48 -6.65 -12.55 -17.30
CA ARG A 48 -6.33 -11.16 -16.92
C ARG A 48 -5.50 -10.52 -18.02
N ILE A 49 -5.96 -9.38 -18.51
CA ILE A 49 -5.22 -8.54 -19.45
C ILE A 49 -4.65 -7.39 -18.65
N THR A 50 -3.33 -7.18 -18.71
CA THR A 50 -2.67 -6.13 -17.93
C THR A 50 -1.51 -5.48 -18.66
N LYS A 51 -1.25 -4.22 -18.32
CA LYS A 51 -0.01 -3.48 -18.65
C LYS A 51 0.87 -3.24 -17.42
N ASP A 52 0.44 -3.70 -16.24
CA ASP A 52 1.23 -3.56 -15.03
C ASP A 52 2.37 -4.59 -15.00
N GLY A 53 3.61 -4.09 -14.94
CA GLY A 53 4.81 -4.91 -14.87
C GLY A 53 4.90 -5.76 -13.60
N VAL A 54 4.35 -5.30 -12.48
CA VAL A 54 4.35 -6.06 -11.21
C VAL A 54 3.44 -7.27 -11.31
N SER A 55 2.22 -7.08 -11.83
CA SER A 55 1.28 -8.16 -12.08
C SER A 55 1.89 -9.24 -12.97
N VAL A 56 2.58 -8.84 -14.05
CA VAL A 56 3.29 -9.79 -14.93
C VAL A 56 4.43 -10.50 -14.18
N ALA A 57 5.25 -9.77 -13.43
CA ALA A 57 6.38 -10.35 -12.69
C ALA A 57 5.92 -11.34 -11.60
N LYS A 58 4.75 -11.14 -10.99
CA LYS A 58 4.21 -12.00 -9.93
C LYS A 58 3.81 -13.39 -10.43
N GLU A 59 3.30 -13.48 -11.66
CA GLU A 59 2.82 -14.72 -12.27
C GLU A 59 3.94 -15.60 -12.88
N ILE A 60 5.13 -15.05 -13.05
CA ILE A 60 6.23 -15.78 -13.67
C ILE A 60 6.91 -16.70 -12.65
N SER A 61 6.76 -18.01 -12.88
CA SER A 61 7.50 -19.07 -12.21
C SER A 61 8.03 -20.07 -13.23
N LEU A 62 9.30 -20.44 -13.10
CA LEU A 62 9.98 -21.32 -14.04
C LEU A 62 10.15 -22.73 -13.46
N ALA A 63 10.05 -23.74 -14.31
CA ALA A 63 10.18 -25.14 -13.90
C ALA A 63 11.61 -25.50 -13.45
N ASP A 64 12.62 -24.96 -14.12
CA ASP A 64 14.02 -25.10 -13.72
C ASP A 64 14.28 -24.25 -12.47
N LYS A 65 14.78 -24.88 -11.40
CA LYS A 65 14.99 -24.22 -10.11
C LYS A 65 16.02 -23.10 -10.17
N PHE A 66 17.09 -23.25 -10.96
CA PHE A 66 18.14 -22.23 -11.07
C PHE A 66 17.66 -21.05 -11.92
N GLU A 67 16.95 -21.32 -13.01
CA GLU A 67 16.29 -20.26 -13.80
C GLU A 67 15.25 -19.54 -12.93
N ASN A 68 14.43 -20.26 -12.18
CA ASN A 68 13.44 -19.66 -11.27
C ASN A 68 14.09 -18.80 -10.19
N MET A 69 15.24 -19.20 -9.63
CA MET A 69 15.98 -18.35 -8.68
C MET A 69 16.35 -17.00 -9.30
N GLY A 70 16.82 -16.98 -10.55
CA GLY A 70 17.11 -15.74 -11.27
C GLY A 70 15.87 -14.88 -11.51
N ALA A 71 14.74 -15.48 -11.87
CA ALA A 71 13.46 -14.79 -12.01
C ALA A 71 13.00 -14.19 -10.66
N GLN A 72 13.05 -14.95 -9.56
CA GLN A 72 12.65 -14.44 -8.25
C GLN A 72 13.50 -13.26 -7.77
N MET A 73 14.79 -13.21 -8.11
CA MET A 73 15.66 -12.07 -7.77
C MET A 73 15.17 -10.77 -8.43
N ILE A 74 14.76 -10.81 -9.70
CA ILE A 74 14.22 -9.61 -10.37
C ILE A 74 12.82 -9.26 -9.89
N ARG A 75 11.99 -10.27 -9.61
CA ARG A 75 10.69 -10.04 -9.00
C ARG A 75 10.81 -9.27 -7.69
N GLU A 76 11.82 -9.58 -6.87
CA GLU A 76 12.09 -8.85 -5.63
C GLU A 76 12.48 -7.38 -5.90
N VAL A 77 13.26 -7.10 -6.95
CA VAL A 77 13.57 -5.73 -7.38
C VAL A 77 12.30 -4.97 -7.74
N ALA A 78 11.45 -5.55 -8.60
CA ALA A 78 10.20 -4.93 -9.02
C ALA A 78 9.26 -4.70 -7.82
N SER A 79 9.13 -5.68 -6.91
CA SER A 79 8.28 -5.56 -5.72
C SER A 79 8.75 -4.44 -4.79
N LYS A 80 10.05 -4.36 -4.50
CA LYS A 80 10.58 -3.30 -3.61
C LYS A 80 10.43 -1.91 -4.21
N THR A 81 10.62 -1.77 -5.51
CA THR A 81 10.37 -0.49 -6.21
C THR A 81 8.90 -0.10 -6.08
N ASN A 82 7.98 -1.05 -6.26
CA ASN A 82 6.55 -0.80 -6.07
C ASN A 82 6.19 -0.42 -4.63
N ASP A 83 6.77 -1.10 -3.64
CA ASP A 83 6.47 -0.84 -2.23
C ASP A 83 6.91 0.57 -1.79
N ILE A 84 7.99 1.10 -2.37
CA ILE A 84 8.55 2.41 -2.00
C ILE A 84 7.98 3.54 -2.85
N ALA A 85 7.98 3.37 -4.17
CA ALA A 85 7.63 4.44 -5.12
C ALA A 85 6.23 4.28 -5.72
N GLY A 86 5.67 3.06 -5.71
CA GLY A 86 4.38 2.73 -6.31
C GLY A 86 4.29 2.88 -7.82
N ASP A 87 5.42 3.07 -8.51
CA ASP A 87 5.58 3.09 -9.97
C ASP A 87 7.06 2.77 -10.33
N GLY A 88 7.39 2.60 -11.61
CA GLY A 88 8.75 2.43 -12.11
C GLY A 88 9.25 0.99 -12.10
N THR A 89 8.36 0.03 -11.89
CA THR A 89 8.65 -1.39 -11.68
C THR A 89 9.21 -2.05 -12.94
N THR A 90 8.63 -1.72 -14.10
CA THR A 90 9.13 -2.12 -15.42
C THR A 90 10.50 -1.49 -15.70
N THR A 91 10.69 -0.20 -15.35
CA THR A 91 11.98 0.49 -15.51
C THR A 91 13.08 -0.16 -14.66
N ALA A 92 12.79 -0.45 -13.39
CA ALA A 92 13.71 -1.14 -12.49
C ALA A 92 14.09 -2.54 -13.02
N THR A 93 13.12 -3.26 -13.58
CA THR A 93 13.32 -4.58 -14.19
C THR A 93 14.26 -4.51 -15.40
N VAL A 94 14.05 -3.54 -16.30
CA VAL A 94 14.90 -3.35 -17.50
C VAL A 94 16.32 -2.93 -17.11
N LEU A 95 16.47 -2.03 -16.14
CA LEU A 95 17.79 -1.61 -15.63
C LEU A 95 18.53 -2.78 -14.98
N ALA A 96 17.83 -3.56 -14.14
CA ALA A 96 18.40 -4.75 -13.51
C ALA A 96 18.85 -5.78 -14.55
N GLN A 97 18.06 -6.01 -15.59
CA GLN A 97 18.43 -6.88 -16.71
C GLN A 97 19.72 -6.42 -17.39
N ALA A 98 19.81 -5.13 -17.74
CA ALA A 98 20.98 -4.57 -18.41
C ALA A 98 22.26 -4.67 -17.56
N ILE A 99 22.18 -4.28 -16.28
CA ILE A 99 23.31 -4.33 -15.35
C ILE A 99 23.77 -5.77 -15.12
N ALA A 100 22.83 -6.70 -14.92
CA ALA A 100 23.17 -8.11 -14.71
C ALA A 100 23.85 -8.74 -15.94
N ARG A 101 23.33 -8.45 -17.15
CA ARG A 101 23.87 -8.98 -18.40
C ARG A 101 25.30 -8.49 -18.66
N GLU A 102 25.54 -7.19 -18.58
CA GLU A 102 26.88 -6.62 -18.81
C GLU A 102 27.85 -6.96 -17.66
N GLY A 103 27.34 -7.06 -16.43
CA GLY A 103 28.12 -7.53 -15.28
C GLY A 103 28.60 -8.97 -15.46
N ILE A 104 27.71 -9.91 -15.82
CA ILE A 104 28.08 -11.31 -16.07
C ILE A 104 29.08 -11.41 -17.22
N LYS A 105 28.88 -10.67 -18.31
CA LYS A 105 29.82 -10.63 -19.44
C LYS A 105 31.22 -10.16 -19.03
N SER A 106 31.30 -9.10 -18.22
CA SER A 106 32.56 -8.56 -17.70
C SER A 106 33.27 -9.55 -16.77
N VAL A 107 32.52 -10.25 -15.93
CA VAL A 107 33.07 -11.32 -15.07
C VAL A 107 33.56 -12.50 -15.90
N THR A 108 32.84 -12.90 -16.95
CA THR A 108 33.28 -13.96 -17.88
C THR A 108 34.56 -13.56 -18.62
N ALA A 109 34.77 -12.26 -18.87
CA ALA A 109 36.02 -11.72 -19.40
C ALA A 109 37.18 -11.68 -18.38
N GLY A 110 36.98 -12.16 -17.15
CA GLY A 110 38.02 -12.27 -16.13
C GLY A 110 38.10 -11.08 -15.17
N MET A 111 37.17 -10.11 -15.24
CA MET A 111 37.14 -9.00 -14.29
C MET A 111 36.66 -9.45 -12.90
N ASN A 112 37.16 -8.80 -11.86
CA ASN A 112 36.77 -9.08 -10.48
C ASN A 112 35.32 -8.64 -10.20
N PRO A 113 34.40 -9.55 -9.84
CA PRO A 113 33.01 -9.21 -9.54
C PRO A 113 32.84 -8.17 -8.43
N MET A 114 33.73 -8.17 -7.43
CA MET A 114 33.64 -7.26 -6.30
C MET A 114 34.02 -5.83 -6.68
N ASP A 115 35.00 -5.67 -7.56
CA ASP A 115 35.41 -4.36 -8.07
C ASP A 115 34.34 -3.81 -9.04
N LEU A 116 33.77 -4.67 -9.89
CA LEU A 116 32.62 -4.31 -10.75
C LEU A 116 31.44 -3.81 -9.93
N LYS A 117 31.06 -4.54 -8.86
CA LYS A 117 30.00 -4.12 -7.96
C LYS A 117 30.31 -2.75 -7.34
N ARG A 118 31.53 -2.54 -6.82
CA ARG A 118 31.93 -1.26 -6.23
C ARG A 118 31.83 -0.12 -7.25
N GLY A 119 32.27 -0.34 -8.49
CA GLY A 119 32.15 0.65 -9.57
C GLY A 119 30.69 1.00 -9.89
N VAL A 120 29.81 0.00 -9.95
CA VAL A 120 28.36 0.23 -10.16
C VAL A 120 27.76 1.00 -8.98
N ASP A 121 28.06 0.63 -7.74
CA ASP A 121 27.54 1.30 -6.55
C ASP A 121 27.97 2.79 -6.49
N MET A 122 29.22 3.09 -6.87
CA MET A 122 29.72 4.46 -6.98
C MET A 122 28.99 5.26 -8.06
N ALA A 123 28.79 4.66 -9.24
CA ALA A 123 28.07 5.29 -10.34
C ALA A 123 26.62 5.59 -9.96
N VAL A 124 25.93 4.64 -9.32
CA VAL A 124 24.54 4.82 -8.85
C VAL A 124 24.44 5.96 -7.84
N THR A 125 25.38 6.05 -6.90
CA THR A 125 25.41 7.16 -5.93
C THR A 125 25.52 8.52 -6.63
N SER A 126 26.44 8.66 -7.57
CA SER A 126 26.63 9.90 -8.33
C SER A 126 25.41 10.25 -9.19
N VAL A 127 24.75 9.24 -9.77
CA VAL A 127 23.50 9.39 -10.52
C VAL A 127 22.39 9.94 -9.62
N ILE A 128 22.21 9.38 -8.43
CA ILE A 128 21.17 9.82 -7.47
C ILE A 128 21.40 11.28 -7.08
N GLU A 129 22.62 11.67 -6.72
CA GLU A 129 22.94 13.06 -6.36
C GLU A 129 22.63 14.04 -7.50
N THR A 130 22.92 13.63 -8.74
CA THR A 130 22.64 14.46 -9.92
C THR A 130 21.14 14.54 -10.20
N LEU A 131 20.39 13.47 -9.98
CA LEU A 131 18.93 13.47 -10.11
C LEU A 131 18.29 14.40 -9.08
N GLN A 132 18.73 14.36 -7.83
CA GLN A 132 18.26 15.25 -6.77
C GLN A 132 18.49 16.73 -7.12
N LYS A 133 19.67 17.07 -7.65
CA LYS A 133 19.98 18.45 -8.10
C LYS A 133 19.11 18.92 -9.27
N ARG A 134 18.56 18.00 -10.05
CA ARG A 134 17.69 18.29 -11.21
C ARG A 134 16.20 18.19 -10.87
N SER A 135 15.85 17.71 -9.68
CA SER A 135 14.47 17.59 -9.25
C SER A 135 13.81 18.96 -9.18
N LYS A 136 12.61 19.05 -9.76
CA LYS A 136 11.74 20.22 -9.68
C LYS A 136 10.58 19.89 -8.75
N LYS A 137 10.39 20.72 -7.72
CA LYS A 137 9.26 20.54 -6.80
C LYS A 137 7.94 20.79 -7.53
N VAL A 138 6.99 19.88 -7.33
CA VAL A 138 5.62 20.02 -7.81
C VAL A 138 4.86 20.93 -6.87
N THR A 139 4.41 22.08 -7.36
CA THR A 139 3.78 23.11 -6.52
C THR A 139 2.32 23.37 -6.89
N THR A 140 1.97 23.22 -8.16
CA THR A 140 0.65 23.56 -8.70
C THR A 140 -0.22 22.32 -8.93
N ASP A 141 -1.53 22.48 -8.85
CA ASP A 141 -2.48 21.40 -9.13
C ASP A 141 -2.41 20.93 -10.60
N GLU A 142 -2.02 21.82 -11.52
CA GLU A 142 -1.78 21.49 -12.94
C GLU A 142 -0.60 20.53 -13.10
N GLU A 143 0.50 20.76 -12.39
CA GLU A 143 1.65 19.85 -12.39
C GLU A 143 1.29 18.49 -11.76
N ILE A 144 0.47 18.48 -10.70
CA ILE A 144 -0.05 17.26 -10.07
C ILE A 144 -0.90 16.46 -11.08
N ALA A 145 -1.82 17.14 -11.78
CA ALA A 145 -2.66 16.51 -12.80
C ALA A 145 -1.81 15.98 -13.97
N GLN A 146 -0.74 16.69 -14.35
CA GLN A 146 0.16 16.25 -15.41
C GLN A 146 0.90 14.96 -15.04
N VAL A 147 1.44 14.87 -13.82
CA VAL A 147 2.11 13.64 -13.34
C VAL A 147 1.12 12.48 -13.33
N ALA A 148 -0.05 12.69 -12.72
CA ALA A 148 -1.10 11.68 -12.64
C ALA A 148 -1.56 11.21 -14.03
N THR A 149 -1.72 12.13 -14.99
CA THR A 149 -2.10 11.81 -16.38
C THR A 149 -1.05 10.93 -17.06
N ILE A 150 0.24 11.23 -16.88
CA ILE A 150 1.32 10.46 -17.48
C ILE A 150 1.36 9.04 -16.91
N SER A 151 1.28 8.89 -15.58
CA SER A 151 1.25 7.58 -14.92
C SER A 151 -0.04 6.80 -15.20
N ALA A 152 -1.16 7.49 -15.48
CA ALA A 152 -2.41 6.86 -15.92
C ALA A 152 -2.44 6.48 -17.42
N ASN A 153 -1.29 6.39 -18.09
CA ASN A 153 -1.14 6.10 -19.52
C ASN A 153 -1.79 7.14 -20.46
N GLY A 154 -1.78 8.42 -20.07
CA GLY A 154 -2.27 9.53 -20.87
C GLY A 154 -3.76 9.85 -20.69
N GLU A 155 -4.41 9.26 -19.70
CA GLU A 155 -5.83 9.50 -19.40
C GLU A 155 -5.99 10.74 -18.51
N SER A 156 -6.37 11.87 -19.12
CA SER A 156 -6.50 13.15 -18.43
C SER A 156 -7.62 13.16 -17.39
N GLU A 157 -8.69 12.40 -17.61
CA GLU A 157 -9.82 12.30 -16.67
C GLU A 157 -9.36 11.80 -15.30
N ILE A 158 -8.50 10.78 -15.28
CA ILE A 158 -7.90 10.22 -14.05
C ILE A 158 -6.97 11.26 -13.40
N GLY A 159 -6.16 11.95 -14.20
CA GLY A 159 -5.25 12.97 -13.69
C GLY A 159 -5.97 14.11 -12.99
N ASP A 160 -7.03 14.62 -13.60
CA ASP A 160 -7.86 15.69 -13.04
C ASP A 160 -8.58 15.23 -11.77
N MET A 161 -9.05 13.98 -11.72
CA MET A 161 -9.68 13.41 -10.52
C MET A 161 -8.70 13.33 -9.35
N ILE A 162 -7.47 12.86 -9.59
CA ILE A 162 -6.43 12.76 -8.56
C ILE A 162 -6.04 14.15 -8.06
N ALA A 163 -5.84 15.12 -8.96
CA ALA A 163 -5.53 16.49 -8.57
C ALA A 163 -6.65 17.12 -7.73
N LYS A 164 -7.91 16.96 -8.13
CA LYS A 164 -9.08 17.42 -7.35
C LYS A 164 -9.18 16.73 -5.99
N ALA A 165 -8.87 15.43 -5.91
CA ALA A 165 -8.86 14.69 -4.66
C ALA A 165 -7.79 15.26 -3.71
N MET A 166 -6.54 15.40 -4.18
CA MET A 166 -5.44 15.98 -3.41
C MET A 166 -5.70 17.44 -3.00
N GLY A 167 -6.35 18.23 -3.85
CA GLY A 167 -6.76 19.59 -3.50
C GLY A 167 -7.79 19.65 -2.37
N LYS A 168 -8.69 18.66 -2.27
CA LYS A 168 -9.72 18.60 -1.22
C LYS A 168 -9.20 18.06 0.12
N VAL A 169 -8.44 16.96 0.11
CA VAL A 169 -7.93 16.33 1.35
C VAL A 169 -6.55 16.85 1.77
N GLY A 170 -5.93 17.69 0.93
CA GLY A 170 -4.55 18.15 1.10
C GLY A 170 -3.52 17.16 0.54
N LYS A 171 -2.28 17.63 0.40
CA LYS A 171 -1.16 16.87 -0.19
C LYS A 171 -0.82 15.58 0.58
N GLU A 172 -1.02 15.60 1.89
CA GLU A 172 -0.83 14.45 2.80
C GLU A 172 -2.15 13.75 3.13
N GLY A 173 -3.24 14.13 2.46
CA GLY A 173 -4.56 13.57 2.66
C GLY A 173 -4.66 12.10 2.21
N VAL A 174 -5.63 11.41 2.80
CA VAL A 174 -5.88 10.01 2.51
C VAL A 174 -6.81 9.92 1.29
N ILE A 175 -6.37 9.22 0.25
CA ILE A 175 -7.13 8.93 -0.96
C ILE A 175 -7.25 7.42 -1.08
N THR A 176 -8.48 6.95 -1.28
CA THR A 176 -8.85 5.54 -1.45
C THR A 176 -9.55 5.34 -2.79
N ILE A 177 -9.40 4.16 -3.37
CA ILE A 177 -9.91 3.85 -4.70
C ILE A 177 -10.85 2.65 -4.61
N GLU A 178 -12.05 2.81 -5.14
CA GLU A 178 -13.14 1.84 -5.12
C GLU A 178 -13.64 1.54 -6.53
N GLU A 179 -14.35 0.43 -6.69
CA GLU A 179 -15.01 0.07 -7.95
C GLU A 179 -16.40 0.70 -7.97
N ALA A 180 -16.70 1.47 -9.01
CA ALA A 180 -18.03 2.03 -9.20
C ALA A 180 -19.00 0.96 -9.72
N LYS A 181 -20.27 1.08 -9.33
CA LYS A 181 -21.36 0.29 -9.95
C LYS A 181 -21.88 0.92 -11.24
N SER A 182 -21.52 2.19 -11.48
CA SER A 182 -21.86 2.99 -12.64
C SER A 182 -20.73 2.95 -13.68
N MET A 183 -21.06 3.39 -14.90
CA MET A 183 -20.07 3.54 -15.97
C MET A 183 -19.15 4.75 -15.75
N GLU A 184 -19.65 5.77 -15.05
CA GLU A 184 -18.95 7.00 -14.77
C GLU A 184 -18.11 6.89 -13.49
N SER A 185 -16.96 7.56 -13.48
CA SER A 185 -16.10 7.65 -12.30
C SER A 185 -16.54 8.83 -11.42
N GLU A 186 -16.51 8.64 -10.11
CA GLU A 186 -17.00 9.63 -9.13
C GLU A 186 -15.94 9.93 -8.06
N LEU A 187 -15.87 11.19 -7.62
CA LEU A 187 -15.04 11.62 -6.50
C LEU A 187 -15.93 12.07 -5.34
N GLU A 188 -15.89 11.33 -4.23
CA GLU A 188 -16.60 11.64 -2.99
C GLU A 188 -15.58 11.94 -1.89
N VAL A 189 -15.81 12.97 -1.06
CA VAL A 189 -15.02 13.17 0.17
C VAL A 189 -15.90 12.80 1.34
N VAL A 190 -15.45 11.80 2.08
CA VAL A 190 -16.18 11.26 3.23
C VAL A 190 -15.36 11.46 4.49
N GLU A 191 -16.01 11.40 5.64
CA GLU A 191 -15.33 11.39 6.93
C GLU A 191 -14.61 10.05 7.09
N GLY A 192 -13.35 10.09 7.50
CA GLY A 192 -12.52 8.90 7.56
C GLY A 192 -11.15 9.22 8.14
N MET A 193 -10.39 8.17 8.47
CA MET A 193 -9.06 8.31 9.05
C MET A 193 -8.14 7.16 8.65
N GLN A 194 -6.84 7.42 8.58
CA GLN A 194 -5.81 6.39 8.38
C GLN A 194 -4.83 6.35 9.55
N PHE A 195 -4.44 5.14 9.96
CA PHE A 195 -3.39 4.92 10.93
C PHE A 195 -2.32 3.97 10.42
N ASP A 196 -1.13 4.10 10.98
CA ASP A 196 0.07 3.36 10.60
C ASP A 196 0.16 2.05 11.41
N ARG A 197 -0.91 1.26 11.34
CA ARG A 197 -1.03 -0.09 11.91
C ARG A 197 -1.70 -1.01 10.90
N GLY A 198 -1.01 -2.09 10.53
CA GLY A 198 -1.55 -3.11 9.62
C GLY A 198 -2.14 -4.33 10.32
N TYR A 199 -2.52 -5.33 9.51
CA TYR A 199 -3.05 -6.59 10.01
C TYR A 199 -2.00 -7.37 10.82
N LEU A 200 -2.43 -7.99 11.92
CA LEU A 200 -1.56 -8.81 12.78
C LEU A 200 -1.11 -10.11 12.11
N SER A 201 -1.89 -10.61 11.15
CA SER A 201 -1.61 -11.85 10.45
C SER A 201 -1.93 -11.73 8.97
N PRO A 202 -1.04 -12.17 8.04
CA PRO A 202 -1.34 -12.22 6.61
C PRO A 202 -2.56 -13.08 6.26
N TYR A 203 -2.95 -14.01 7.14
CA TYR A 203 -4.17 -14.80 6.94
C TYR A 203 -5.46 -13.96 7.04
N PHE A 204 -5.37 -12.71 7.52
CA PHE A 204 -6.48 -11.75 7.48
C PHE A 204 -6.68 -11.07 6.11
N VAL A 205 -5.76 -11.24 5.15
CA VAL A 205 -5.93 -10.76 3.78
C VAL A 205 -7.20 -11.35 3.15
N THR A 206 -8.00 -10.51 2.49
CA THR A 206 -9.17 -10.92 1.70
C THR A 206 -8.89 -10.83 0.21
N ASN A 207 -8.05 -9.88 -0.20
CA ASN A 207 -7.57 -9.72 -1.56
C ASN A 207 -6.09 -10.12 -1.66
N SER A 208 -5.86 -11.35 -2.13
CA SER A 208 -4.51 -11.92 -2.25
C SER A 208 -3.64 -11.26 -3.32
N GLU A 209 -4.23 -10.56 -4.30
CA GLU A 209 -3.46 -9.91 -5.36
C GLU A 209 -2.74 -8.64 -4.83
N LYS A 210 -3.47 -7.84 -4.05
CA LYS A 210 -2.98 -6.59 -3.44
C LYS A 210 -2.44 -6.77 -2.02
N MET A 211 -2.58 -7.97 -1.44
CA MET A 211 -2.24 -8.25 -0.04
C MET A 211 -2.98 -7.31 0.94
N THR A 212 -4.26 -7.04 0.66
CA THR A 212 -5.13 -6.18 1.46
C THR A 212 -6.24 -6.96 2.15
N CYS A 213 -6.60 -6.52 3.35
CA CYS A 213 -7.82 -6.95 4.04
C CYS A 213 -8.86 -5.85 3.87
N GLU A 214 -9.86 -6.14 3.06
CA GLU A 214 -10.99 -5.27 2.76
C GLU A 214 -12.22 -5.80 3.49
N LEU A 215 -12.80 -4.97 4.37
CA LEU A 215 -14.01 -5.27 5.13
C LEU A 215 -15.09 -4.25 4.77
N ASP A 216 -16.21 -4.74 4.23
CA ASP A 216 -17.40 -3.93 3.94
C ASP A 216 -18.38 -3.99 5.13
N ASP A 217 -18.94 -2.82 5.48
CA ASP A 217 -19.83 -2.58 6.61
C ASP A 217 -19.39 -3.25 7.95
N PRO A 218 -18.11 -3.16 8.36
CA PRO A 218 -17.64 -3.84 9.57
C PRO A 218 -18.17 -3.21 10.86
N LEU A 219 -18.36 -4.07 11.86
CA LEU A 219 -18.43 -3.69 13.25
C LEU A 219 -17.00 -3.56 13.79
N ILE A 220 -16.73 -2.52 14.59
CA ILE A 220 -15.39 -2.17 15.05
C ILE A 220 -15.36 -2.25 16.57
N LEU A 221 -14.62 -3.22 17.10
CA LEU A 221 -14.35 -3.36 18.52
C LEU A 221 -13.11 -2.53 18.88
N ILE A 222 -13.28 -1.56 19.78
CA ILE A 222 -12.21 -0.66 20.22
C ILE A 222 -11.91 -0.97 21.68
N HIS A 223 -10.73 -1.53 21.95
CA HIS A 223 -10.32 -1.97 23.28
C HIS A 223 -8.94 -1.43 23.65
N ASP A 224 -8.79 -0.87 24.85
CA ASP A 224 -7.51 -0.27 25.27
C ASP A 224 -6.47 -1.30 25.75
N LYS A 225 -6.90 -2.50 26.16
CA LYS A 225 -5.99 -3.54 26.66
C LYS A 225 -5.70 -4.63 25.64
N LYS A 226 -4.72 -5.46 25.99
CA LYS A 226 -4.29 -6.63 25.23
C LYS A 226 -5.29 -7.79 25.36
N ILE A 227 -5.52 -8.49 24.25
CA ILE A 227 -6.41 -9.64 24.16
C ILE A 227 -5.59 -10.90 23.89
N SER A 228 -5.34 -11.67 24.95
CA SER A 228 -4.61 -12.95 24.87
C SER A 228 -5.53 -14.19 24.94
N SER A 229 -6.74 -14.04 25.49
CA SER A 229 -7.77 -15.08 25.57
C SER A 229 -9.04 -14.62 24.86
N LEU A 230 -9.70 -15.55 24.17
CA LEU A 230 -10.98 -15.31 23.50
C LEU A 230 -12.20 -15.48 24.41
N GLN A 231 -12.06 -16.11 25.58
CA GLN A 231 -13.18 -16.35 26.48
C GLN A 231 -14.00 -15.07 26.77
N PRO A 232 -13.38 -13.92 27.10
CA PRO A 232 -14.14 -12.69 27.36
C PRO A 232 -14.83 -12.12 26.11
N MET A 233 -14.39 -12.52 24.93
CA MET A 233 -14.90 -12.05 23.63
C MET A 233 -16.00 -12.92 23.04
N LEU A 234 -16.19 -14.16 23.53
CA LEU A 234 -17.19 -15.08 22.99
C LEU A 234 -18.59 -14.45 22.85
N PRO A 235 -19.12 -13.71 23.86
CA PRO A 235 -20.46 -13.13 23.76
C PRO A 235 -20.60 -12.12 22.62
N VAL A 236 -19.55 -11.36 22.33
CA VAL A 236 -19.53 -10.39 21.23
C VAL A 236 -19.40 -11.11 19.90
N LEU A 237 -18.49 -12.09 19.81
CA LEU A 237 -18.26 -12.85 18.58
C LEU A 237 -19.50 -13.61 18.12
N GLU A 238 -20.25 -14.20 19.04
CA GLU A 238 -21.50 -14.89 18.73
C GLU A 238 -22.55 -13.92 18.15
N LYS A 239 -22.72 -12.74 18.75
CA LYS A 239 -23.63 -11.71 18.24
C LYS A 239 -23.22 -11.21 16.86
N VAL A 240 -21.93 -11.01 16.62
CA VAL A 240 -21.43 -10.58 15.31
C VAL A 240 -21.62 -11.68 14.27
N ALA A 241 -21.32 -12.94 14.61
CA ALA A 241 -21.55 -14.08 13.74
C ALA A 241 -23.02 -14.22 13.33
N GLN A 242 -23.95 -14.02 14.27
CA GLN A 242 -25.40 -14.02 14.00
C GLN A 242 -25.83 -12.89 13.06
N SER A 243 -25.18 -11.72 13.15
CA SER A 243 -25.46 -10.58 12.27
C SER A 243 -24.95 -10.77 10.83
N GLY A 244 -24.06 -11.76 10.60
CA GLY A 244 -23.40 -11.99 9.31
C GLY A 244 -22.44 -10.89 8.86
N LYS A 245 -22.24 -9.85 9.69
CA LYS A 245 -21.34 -8.72 9.41
C LYS A 245 -19.88 -9.08 9.72
N SER A 246 -18.97 -8.30 9.14
CA SER A 246 -17.55 -8.40 9.42
C SER A 246 -17.21 -7.74 10.76
N LEU A 247 -16.16 -8.22 11.45
CA LEU A 247 -15.63 -7.64 12.69
C LEU A 247 -14.19 -7.18 12.49
N LEU A 248 -13.91 -5.94 12.88
CA LEU A 248 -12.55 -5.46 13.08
C LEU A 248 -12.27 -5.32 14.58
N ILE A 249 -11.16 -5.89 15.03
CA ILE A 249 -10.69 -5.75 16.40
C ILE A 249 -9.50 -4.78 16.42
N VAL A 250 -9.66 -3.68 17.16
CA VAL A 250 -8.61 -2.71 17.44
C VAL A 250 -8.29 -2.79 18.93
N ALA A 251 -7.13 -3.35 19.26
CA ALA A 251 -6.70 -3.57 20.65
C ALA A 251 -5.25 -3.13 20.83
N GLU A 252 -4.77 -2.95 22.07
CA GLU A 252 -3.34 -2.73 22.33
C GLU A 252 -2.48 -3.80 21.64
N ASP A 253 -2.89 -5.06 21.79
CA ASP A 253 -2.34 -6.19 21.06
C ASP A 253 -3.34 -7.35 21.04
N VAL A 254 -3.28 -8.21 20.02
CA VAL A 254 -4.02 -9.49 19.97
C VAL A 254 -3.01 -10.60 19.69
N ASP A 255 -2.81 -11.48 20.67
CA ASP A 255 -1.73 -12.47 20.61
C ASP A 255 -2.13 -13.85 21.14
N GLY A 256 -1.15 -14.75 21.15
CA GLY A 256 -1.27 -16.09 21.73
C GLY A 256 -2.42 -16.90 21.13
N GLU A 257 -3.23 -17.48 22.02
CA GLU A 257 -4.38 -18.33 21.68
C GLU A 257 -5.47 -17.55 20.95
N ALA A 258 -5.69 -16.28 21.33
CA ALA A 258 -6.71 -15.44 20.72
C ALA A 258 -6.45 -15.23 19.22
N LEU A 259 -5.23 -14.83 18.86
CA LEU A 259 -4.87 -14.61 17.45
C LEU A 259 -4.96 -15.90 16.63
N ALA A 260 -4.42 -17.02 17.16
CA ALA A 260 -4.43 -18.30 16.47
C ALA A 260 -5.86 -18.77 16.16
N THR A 261 -6.77 -18.62 17.13
CA THR A 261 -8.15 -19.06 16.99
C THR A 261 -8.95 -18.14 16.07
N LEU A 262 -8.71 -16.82 16.08
CA LEU A 262 -9.32 -15.90 15.10
C LEU A 262 -8.91 -16.24 13.66
N VAL A 263 -7.63 -16.55 13.45
CA VAL A 263 -7.10 -16.96 12.14
C VAL A 263 -7.75 -18.25 11.67
N VAL A 264 -7.81 -19.28 12.53
CA VAL A 264 -8.40 -20.58 12.18
C VAL A 264 -9.90 -20.43 11.86
N ASN A 265 -10.65 -19.65 12.65
CA ASN A 265 -12.08 -19.43 12.40
C ASN A 265 -12.33 -18.67 11.10
N LYS A 266 -11.51 -17.67 10.79
CA LYS A 266 -11.59 -16.97 9.50
C LYS A 266 -11.35 -17.94 8.33
N LEU A 267 -10.29 -18.75 8.41
CA LEU A 267 -9.95 -19.70 7.34
C LEU A 267 -11.04 -20.75 7.11
N ARG A 268 -11.78 -21.13 8.16
CA ARG A 268 -12.94 -22.03 8.07
C ARG A 268 -14.23 -21.36 7.58
N GLY A 269 -14.20 -20.06 7.33
CA GLY A 269 -15.36 -19.28 6.86
C GLY A 269 -16.43 -19.03 7.92
N GLY A 270 -16.15 -19.34 9.19
CA GLY A 270 -17.13 -19.19 10.27
C GLY A 270 -17.32 -17.74 10.75
N LEU A 271 -16.30 -16.89 10.59
CA LEU A 271 -16.32 -15.50 11.05
C LEU A 271 -15.46 -14.63 10.11
N LYS A 272 -16.03 -13.55 9.57
CA LYS A 272 -15.29 -12.53 8.82
C LYS A 272 -14.64 -11.56 9.80
N VAL A 273 -13.40 -11.85 10.23
CA VAL A 273 -12.71 -11.05 11.25
C VAL A 273 -11.31 -10.61 10.80
N SER A 274 -10.91 -9.43 11.26
CA SER A 274 -9.53 -8.95 11.20
C SER A 274 -9.14 -8.32 12.53
N ALA A 275 -7.85 -8.28 12.82
CA ALA A 275 -7.31 -7.66 14.03
C ALA A 275 -6.09 -6.79 13.72
N ILE A 276 -6.08 -5.60 14.30
CA ILE A 276 -5.01 -4.61 14.18
C ILE A 276 -4.58 -4.13 15.58
N LYS A 277 -3.33 -3.70 15.70
CA LYS A 277 -2.87 -3.01 16.92
C LYS A 277 -3.40 -1.59 16.94
N ALA A 278 -3.65 -1.08 18.13
CA ALA A 278 -3.96 0.30 18.38
C ALA A 278 -2.77 1.21 17.96
N PRO A 279 -3.04 2.40 17.39
CA PRO A 279 -2.01 3.37 17.09
C PRO A 279 -1.48 4.05 18.37
N GLY A 280 -0.22 4.46 18.36
CA GLY A 280 0.41 5.14 19.50
C GLY A 280 0.77 4.22 20.68
N PHE A 281 1.16 4.85 21.80
CA PHE A 281 1.56 4.20 23.05
C PHE A 281 1.10 5.05 24.26
N GLY A 282 0.88 4.42 25.41
CA GLY A 282 0.50 5.12 26.65
C GLY A 282 -0.77 5.96 26.51
N ASP A 283 -0.79 7.16 27.09
CA ASP A 283 -1.95 8.06 27.06
C ASP A 283 -2.34 8.51 25.64
N ARG A 284 -1.36 8.58 24.73
CA ARG A 284 -1.64 8.88 23.32
C ARG A 284 -2.43 7.78 22.65
N ARG A 285 -2.19 6.52 23.00
CA ARG A 285 -2.98 5.40 22.47
C ARG A 285 -4.44 5.53 22.88
N LYS A 286 -4.70 5.79 24.16
CA LYS A 286 -6.06 6.02 24.68
C LYS A 286 -6.74 7.17 23.95
N ALA A 287 -6.03 8.29 23.78
CA ALA A 287 -6.57 9.46 23.09
C ALA A 287 -6.90 9.18 21.61
N MET A 288 -6.07 8.41 20.91
CA MET A 288 -6.31 8.00 19.52
C MET A 288 -7.40 6.93 19.37
N LEU A 289 -7.55 6.03 20.35
CA LEU A 289 -8.66 5.08 20.39
C LEU A 289 -10.00 5.79 20.62
N GLU A 290 -10.01 6.83 21.46
CA GLU A 290 -11.18 7.69 21.64
C GLU A 290 -11.53 8.45 20.34
N ASP A 291 -10.53 8.97 19.64
CA ASP A 291 -10.73 9.62 18.34
C ASP A 291 -11.37 8.65 17.32
N LEU A 292 -10.93 7.39 17.29
CA LEU A 292 -11.52 6.35 16.45
C LEU A 292 -12.94 5.98 16.89
N ALA A 293 -13.20 5.95 18.20
CA ALA A 293 -14.53 5.68 18.75
C ALA A 293 -15.53 6.75 18.30
N ILE A 294 -15.16 8.02 18.45
CA ILE A 294 -15.98 9.17 18.01
C ILE A 294 -16.20 9.13 16.50
N LEU A 295 -15.16 8.88 15.69
CA LEU A 295 -15.30 8.81 14.23
C LEU A 295 -16.27 7.70 13.79
N THR A 296 -16.25 6.57 14.47
CA THR A 296 -17.02 5.37 14.09
C THR A 296 -18.36 5.26 14.83
N GLY A 297 -18.66 6.20 15.73
CA GLY A 297 -19.86 6.14 16.59
C GLY A 297 -19.85 4.98 17.60
N GLY A 298 -18.67 4.44 17.91
CA GLY A 298 -18.49 3.37 18.90
C GLY A 298 -18.06 3.91 20.26
N GLN A 299 -17.89 3.00 21.22
CA GLN A 299 -17.37 3.34 22.55
C GLN A 299 -16.03 2.63 22.79
N MET A 300 -15.04 3.35 23.32
CA MET A 300 -13.79 2.74 23.77
C MET A 300 -14.03 1.87 25.01
N ILE A 301 -13.75 0.58 24.90
CA ILE A 301 -13.89 -0.36 26.02
C ILE A 301 -12.61 -0.34 26.85
N SER A 302 -12.70 0.26 28.04
CA SER A 302 -11.63 0.31 29.02
C SER A 302 -12.11 -0.22 30.37
N GLU A 303 -11.28 -1.05 31.00
CA GLU A 303 -11.51 -1.53 32.36
C GLU A 303 -11.47 -0.39 33.39
N GLU A 304 -10.75 0.70 33.10
CA GLU A 304 -10.68 1.89 33.96
C GLU A 304 -12.03 2.62 34.05
N VAL A 305 -12.81 2.56 32.98
CA VAL A 305 -14.17 3.14 32.88
C VAL A 305 -15.23 2.13 33.35
N GLY A 306 -14.81 0.94 33.83
CA GLY A 306 -15.68 -0.09 34.37
C GLY A 306 -16.38 -0.98 33.32
N THR A 307 -16.00 -0.87 32.04
CA THR A 307 -16.60 -1.65 30.96
C THR A 307 -15.77 -2.89 30.67
N LYS A 308 -16.32 -4.08 30.93
CA LYS A 308 -15.68 -5.37 30.64
C LYS A 308 -16.07 -5.88 29.25
N LEU A 309 -15.14 -6.60 28.59
CA LEU A 309 -15.36 -7.24 27.28
C LEU A 309 -16.60 -8.15 27.24
N GLU A 310 -16.89 -8.82 28.36
CA GLU A 310 -18.03 -9.75 28.51
C GLU A 310 -19.39 -9.05 28.38
N ASN A 311 -19.47 -7.77 28.76
CA ASN A 311 -20.70 -6.99 28.82
C ASN A 311 -20.92 -6.14 27.57
N VAL A 312 -20.04 -6.24 26.58
CA VAL A 312 -20.11 -5.43 25.36
C VAL A 312 -21.34 -5.82 24.54
N THR A 313 -22.11 -4.81 24.15
CA THR A 313 -23.26 -4.96 23.24
C THR A 313 -22.88 -4.52 21.82
N VAL A 314 -23.66 -4.91 20.83
CA VAL A 314 -23.42 -4.54 19.42
C VAL A 314 -23.55 -3.03 19.20
N GLU A 315 -24.29 -2.34 20.07
CA GLU A 315 -24.46 -0.89 20.04
C GLU A 315 -23.21 -0.12 20.47
N MET A 316 -22.34 -0.75 21.27
CA MET A 316 -21.07 -0.15 21.70
C MET A 316 -19.97 -0.29 20.63
N LEU A 317 -20.19 -1.11 19.60
CA LEU A 317 -19.23 -1.31 18.51
C LEU A 317 -19.35 -0.15 17.51
N GLY A 318 -18.21 0.37 17.07
CA GLY A 318 -18.15 1.35 16.01
C GLY A 318 -18.58 0.75 14.66
N ARG A 319 -18.93 1.63 13.73
CA ARG A 319 -19.34 1.27 12.37
C ARG A 319 -18.64 2.17 11.36
N ALA A 320 -18.29 1.57 10.23
CA ALA A 320 -17.81 2.26 9.05
C ALA A 320 -18.35 1.57 7.81
N LYS A 321 -18.45 2.30 6.69
CA LYS A 321 -18.89 1.72 5.42
C LYS A 321 -17.85 0.75 4.85
N ARG A 322 -16.57 1.09 4.97
CA ARG A 322 -15.47 0.23 4.51
C ARG A 322 -14.22 0.45 5.35
N VAL A 323 -13.48 -0.63 5.62
CA VAL A 323 -12.15 -0.57 6.20
C VAL A 323 -11.17 -1.35 5.34
N VAL A 324 -10.05 -0.71 4.98
CA VAL A 324 -8.98 -1.30 4.17
C VAL A 324 -7.71 -1.35 4.99
N ILE A 325 -7.15 -2.56 5.18
CA ILE A 325 -5.99 -2.81 6.02
C ILE A 325 -4.90 -3.44 5.17
N THR A 326 -3.74 -2.80 5.13
CA THR A 326 -2.51 -3.30 4.51
C THR A 326 -1.60 -3.90 5.58
N LYS A 327 -0.38 -4.30 5.18
CA LYS A 327 0.66 -4.75 6.10
C LYS A 327 1.05 -3.67 7.12
N GLU A 328 0.95 -2.40 6.75
CA GLU A 328 1.48 -1.28 7.53
C GLU A 328 0.39 -0.30 7.97
N ASN A 329 -0.70 -0.17 7.22
CA ASN A 329 -1.70 0.88 7.42
C ASN A 329 -3.11 0.32 7.53
N SER A 330 -3.99 1.03 8.23
CA SER A 330 -5.43 0.78 8.29
C SER A 330 -6.18 2.06 7.96
N THR A 331 -7.08 2.00 7.00
CA THR A 331 -7.88 3.14 6.52
C THR A 331 -9.35 2.88 6.77
N PHE A 332 -9.98 3.78 7.51
CA PHE A 332 -11.40 3.77 7.84
C PHE A 332 -12.12 4.77 6.94
N VAL A 333 -13.07 4.28 6.16
CA VAL A 333 -13.80 5.06 5.16
C VAL A 333 -15.26 5.18 5.59
N ASN A 334 -15.73 6.41 5.74
CA ASN A 334 -17.11 6.77 6.08
C ASN A 334 -17.56 6.12 7.40
N GLY A 335 -17.04 6.64 8.52
CA GLY A 335 -17.48 6.25 9.86
C GLY A 335 -18.88 6.77 10.18
N GLU A 336 -19.68 6.01 10.94
CA GLU A 336 -21.06 6.41 11.33
C GLU A 336 -21.08 7.32 12.58
N GLY A 337 -19.98 8.04 12.87
CA GLY A 337 -19.89 8.97 13.98
C GLY A 337 -20.76 10.21 13.83
N ASN A 338 -21.15 10.82 14.96
CA ASN A 338 -21.92 12.06 14.93
C ASN A 338 -21.01 13.25 14.59
N LYS A 339 -21.33 13.97 13.51
CA LYS A 339 -20.57 15.16 13.06
C LYS A 339 -20.35 16.20 14.15
N GLN A 340 -21.34 16.41 15.02
CA GLN A 340 -21.21 17.37 16.12
C GLN A 340 -20.15 16.95 17.14
N GLU A 341 -20.04 15.65 17.42
CA GLU A 341 -19.05 15.09 18.34
C GLU A 341 -17.65 15.12 17.71
N ILE A 342 -17.55 14.83 16.42
CA ILE A 342 -16.29 14.95 15.67
C ILE A 342 -15.80 16.40 15.65
N GLU A 343 -16.68 17.37 15.40
CA GLU A 343 -16.33 18.79 15.44
C GLU A 343 -15.95 19.27 16.85
N ALA A 344 -16.67 18.80 17.88
CA ALA A 344 -16.34 19.10 19.27
C ALA A 344 -14.95 18.56 19.63
N ARG A 345 -14.65 17.34 19.21
CA ARG A 345 -13.34 16.71 19.41
C ARG A 345 -12.22 17.46 18.67
N CYS A 346 -12.48 17.91 17.43
CA CYS A 346 -11.54 18.76 16.69
C CYS A 346 -11.24 20.07 17.44
N LYS A 347 -12.26 20.70 18.04
CA LYS A 347 -12.08 21.95 18.81
C LYS A 347 -11.29 21.71 20.08
N GLU A 348 -11.53 20.59 20.77
CA GLU A 348 -10.77 20.20 21.96
C GLU A 348 -9.27 20.02 21.63
N ILE A 349 -8.96 19.29 20.55
CA ILE A 349 -7.57 19.09 20.11
C ILE A 349 -6.92 20.42 19.72
N LYS A 350 -7.66 21.33 19.06
CA LYS A 350 -7.16 22.68 18.74
C LYS A 350 -6.82 23.50 19.99
N ALA A 351 -7.65 23.46 21.03
CA ALA A 351 -7.34 24.12 22.29
C ALA A 351 -6.08 23.53 22.95
N GLN A 352 -5.92 22.20 22.92
CA GLN A 352 -4.72 21.53 23.43
C GLN A 352 -3.44 21.91 22.67
N ILE A 353 -3.53 22.18 21.36
CA ILE A 353 -2.41 22.66 20.53
C ILE A 353 -1.93 24.05 20.98
N GLU A 354 -2.87 24.94 21.32
CA GLU A 354 -2.59 26.31 21.76
C GLU A 354 -2.02 26.36 23.18
N GLU A 355 -2.51 25.50 24.08
CA GLU A 355 -2.04 25.40 25.47
C GLU A 355 -0.70 24.66 25.58
N SER A 356 -0.33 23.84 24.60
CA SER A 356 0.91 23.07 24.63
C SER A 356 2.15 23.96 24.46
N THR A 357 3.06 23.82 25.41
CA THR A 357 4.38 24.48 25.43
C THR A 357 5.49 23.65 24.78
N SER A 358 5.19 22.40 24.40
CA SER A 358 6.12 21.44 23.81
C SER A 358 5.87 21.36 22.30
N ASP A 359 6.90 21.68 21.50
CA ASP A 359 6.80 21.60 20.03
C ASP A 359 6.52 20.16 19.55
N TYR A 360 7.06 19.16 20.25
CA TYR A 360 6.80 17.74 19.99
C TYR A 360 5.33 17.36 20.21
N ASP A 361 4.69 17.89 21.25
CA ASP A 361 3.28 17.61 21.51
C ASP A 361 2.38 18.39 20.55
N ARG A 362 2.79 19.61 20.18
CA ARG A 362 2.08 20.41 19.19
C ARG A 362 2.03 19.71 17.83
N GLU A 363 3.17 19.22 17.33
CA GLU A 363 3.25 18.47 16.07
C GLU A 363 2.35 17.23 16.10
N LYS A 364 2.34 16.50 17.22
CA LYS A 364 1.58 15.25 17.34
C LYS A 364 0.09 15.46 17.54
N LEU A 365 -0.32 16.55 18.17
CA LEU A 365 -1.72 16.96 18.20
C LEU A 365 -2.19 17.46 16.83
N GLN A 366 -1.33 18.15 16.07
CA GLN A 366 -1.63 18.53 14.69
C GLN A 366 -1.82 17.30 13.78
N GLU A 367 -0.97 16.27 13.91
CA GLU A 367 -1.16 15.00 13.20
C GLU A 367 -2.51 14.35 13.51
N ARG A 368 -2.91 14.31 14.79
CA ARG A 368 -4.22 13.77 15.20
C ARG A 368 -5.38 14.58 14.64
N LEU A 369 -5.29 15.91 14.74
CA LEU A 369 -6.30 16.82 14.21
C LEU A 369 -6.46 16.63 12.70
N ALA A 370 -5.35 16.60 11.95
CA ALA A 370 -5.36 16.40 10.51
C ALA A 370 -6.04 15.08 10.12
N LYS A 371 -5.78 13.99 10.87
CA LYS A 371 -6.42 12.69 10.65
C LYS A 371 -7.92 12.70 10.96
N LEU A 372 -8.38 13.50 11.92
CA LEU A 372 -9.81 13.62 12.27
C LEU A 372 -10.56 14.57 11.32
N SER A 373 -9.94 15.68 10.91
CA SER A 373 -10.59 16.74 10.12
C SER A 373 -10.37 16.64 8.62
N GLY A 374 -9.31 15.96 8.17
CA GLY A 374 -8.92 15.91 6.76
C GLY A 374 -9.81 15.02 5.90
N GLY A 375 -10.53 14.07 6.53
CA GLY A 375 -11.37 13.12 5.84
C GLY A 375 -10.61 12.18 4.90
N VAL A 376 -11.35 11.43 4.11
CA VAL A 376 -10.84 10.50 3.10
C VAL A 376 -11.52 10.80 1.77
N ALA A 377 -10.73 11.03 0.72
CA ALA A 377 -11.25 11.08 -0.63
C ALA A 377 -11.40 9.66 -1.15
N VAL A 378 -12.55 9.37 -1.74
CA VAL A 378 -12.89 8.10 -2.36
C VAL A 378 -13.07 8.36 -3.86
N ILE A 379 -12.19 7.77 -4.66
CA ILE A 379 -12.31 7.75 -6.12
C ILE A 379 -12.97 6.43 -6.52
N ARG A 380 -14.21 6.49 -7.01
CA ARG A 380 -14.91 5.33 -7.56
C ARG A 380 -14.66 5.26 -9.05
N VAL A 381 -14.04 4.18 -9.51
CA VAL A 381 -13.66 4.00 -10.91
C VAL A 381 -14.74 3.23 -11.66
N GLY A 382 -15.33 3.86 -12.68
CA GLY A 382 -16.34 3.26 -13.54
C GLY A 382 -15.76 2.65 -14.83
N GLY A 383 -16.55 1.83 -15.50
CA GLY A 383 -16.16 1.18 -16.76
C GLY A 383 -17.28 0.37 -17.39
N ALA A 384 -17.13 0.00 -18.67
CA ALA A 384 -18.16 -0.74 -19.40
C ALA A 384 -18.21 -2.23 -19.03
N THR A 385 -17.08 -2.80 -18.59
CA THR A 385 -16.97 -4.20 -18.19
C THR A 385 -16.16 -4.35 -16.90
N GLU A 386 -16.38 -5.44 -16.16
CA GLU A 386 -15.65 -5.71 -14.91
C GLU A 386 -14.13 -5.82 -15.12
N ILE A 387 -13.70 -6.33 -16.29
CA ILE A 387 -12.28 -6.43 -16.66
C ILE A 387 -11.67 -5.04 -16.85
N GLU A 388 -12.40 -4.15 -17.52
CA GLU A 388 -11.98 -2.77 -17.73
C GLU A 388 -11.94 -1.97 -16.43
N VAL A 389 -12.94 -2.12 -15.56
CA VAL A 389 -12.97 -1.46 -14.24
C VAL A 389 -11.75 -1.85 -13.42
N LYS A 390 -11.38 -3.14 -13.39
CA LYS A 390 -10.20 -3.61 -12.66
C LYS A 390 -8.89 -3.06 -13.23
N GLU A 391 -8.76 -3.01 -14.55
CA GLU A 391 -7.59 -2.42 -15.22
C GLU A 391 -7.48 -0.91 -14.98
N ARG A 392 -8.59 -0.17 -15.12
CA ARG A 392 -8.64 1.27 -14.81
C ARG A 392 -8.31 1.52 -13.34
N LYS A 393 -8.84 0.72 -12.42
CA LYS A 393 -8.55 0.82 -10.99
C LYS A 393 -7.06 0.67 -10.71
N ASP A 394 -6.41 -0.34 -11.26
CA ASP A 394 -4.96 -0.55 -11.11
C ASP A 394 -4.19 0.69 -11.64
N ARG A 395 -4.58 1.25 -12.79
CA ARG A 395 -3.98 2.50 -13.32
C ARG A 395 -4.19 3.72 -12.43
N VAL A 396 -5.37 3.88 -11.83
CA VAL A 396 -5.66 5.00 -10.91
C VAL A 396 -4.82 4.86 -9.63
N GLU A 397 -4.62 3.64 -9.13
CA GLU A 397 -3.76 3.37 -7.98
C GLU A 397 -2.29 3.70 -8.28
N ASP A 398 -1.77 3.25 -9.42
CA ASP A 398 -0.40 3.55 -9.86
C ASP A 398 -0.19 5.06 -10.02
N ALA A 399 -1.15 5.75 -10.66
CA ALA A 399 -1.11 7.19 -10.85
C ALA A 399 -1.18 7.96 -9.52
N LEU A 400 -1.99 7.51 -8.56
CA LEU A 400 -2.07 8.11 -7.22
C LEU A 400 -0.74 7.99 -6.48
N ASN A 401 -0.11 6.81 -6.51
CA ASN A 401 1.16 6.58 -5.83
C ASN A 401 2.30 7.40 -6.46
N ALA A 402 2.39 7.41 -7.80
CA ALA A 402 3.37 8.22 -8.52
C ALA A 402 3.24 9.71 -8.21
N THR A 403 1.99 10.19 -8.10
CA THR A 403 1.71 11.60 -7.80
C THR A 403 2.06 11.95 -6.36
N ARG A 404 1.82 11.05 -5.39
CA ARG A 404 2.30 11.20 -4.01
C ARG A 404 3.82 11.28 -3.93
N ALA A 405 4.53 10.39 -4.62
CA ALA A 405 5.99 10.42 -4.69
C ALA A 405 6.50 11.74 -5.30
N ALA A 406 5.87 12.20 -6.39
CA ALA A 406 6.21 13.45 -7.06
C ALA A 406 5.99 14.70 -6.18
N VAL A 407 4.98 14.69 -5.31
CA VAL A 407 4.73 15.78 -4.36
C VAL A 407 5.79 15.82 -3.25
N LEU A 408 6.29 14.66 -2.82
CA LEU A 408 7.31 14.55 -1.76
C LEU A 408 8.72 14.89 -2.27
N GLU A 409 9.15 14.26 -3.37
CA GLU A 409 10.54 14.34 -3.85
C GLU A 409 10.73 15.24 -5.08
N GLY A 410 9.64 15.68 -5.69
CA GLY A 410 9.64 16.43 -6.95
C GLY A 410 9.65 15.52 -8.19
N VAL A 411 9.75 16.15 -9.35
CA VAL A 411 9.77 15.49 -10.66
C VAL A 411 11.05 15.80 -11.41
N VAL A 412 11.47 14.84 -12.23
CA VAL A 412 12.54 15.01 -13.23
C VAL A 412 11.96 14.86 -14.63
N ALA A 413 12.66 15.36 -15.65
CA ALA A 413 12.21 15.23 -17.04
C ALA A 413 12.00 13.74 -17.40
N GLY A 414 10.83 13.41 -17.95
CA GLY A 414 10.47 12.05 -18.35
C GLY A 414 11.16 11.55 -19.63
N VAL A 415 11.07 10.23 -19.86
CA VAL A 415 11.82 9.44 -20.87
C VAL A 415 13.32 9.40 -20.56
N ASP A 416 14.08 8.42 -21.06
CA ASP A 416 15.52 8.12 -20.81
C ASP A 416 16.51 9.31 -20.84
N LEU A 417 16.05 10.53 -21.03
CA LEU A 417 16.77 11.79 -21.00
C LEU A 417 17.58 12.02 -19.71
N PRO A 418 17.13 11.72 -18.47
CA PRO A 418 17.97 11.85 -17.29
C PRO A 418 19.20 10.93 -17.38
N PHE A 419 19.00 9.65 -17.72
CA PHE A 419 20.07 8.65 -17.86
C PHE A 419 20.99 8.93 -19.07
N TYR A 420 20.43 9.37 -20.19
CA TYR A 420 21.18 9.78 -21.38
C TYR A 420 21.95 11.09 -21.18
N MET A 421 21.41 12.04 -20.40
CA MET A 421 22.11 13.26 -20.04
C MET A 421 23.16 13.05 -18.93
N LEU A 422 23.03 11.99 -18.13
CA LEU A 422 24.07 11.55 -17.19
C LEU A 422 25.30 11.01 -17.91
N LEU A 423 25.13 10.34 -19.06
CA LEU A 423 26.24 9.96 -19.96
C LEU A 423 27.00 11.16 -20.56
N LYS A 424 26.41 12.36 -20.54
CA LYS A 424 27.05 13.61 -21.00
C LYS A 424 27.69 14.43 -19.87
N ALA A 425 27.54 14.04 -18.61
CA ALA A 425 28.35 14.62 -17.56
C ALA A 425 29.80 14.17 -17.82
N PRO A 426 30.79 15.09 -17.87
CA PRO A 426 32.17 14.67 -18.01
C PRO A 426 32.49 13.73 -16.85
N LEU A 427 32.88 12.50 -17.17
CA LEU A 427 33.57 11.62 -16.24
C LEU A 427 34.76 12.42 -15.72
N MET A 428 34.61 13.04 -14.55
CA MET A 428 35.76 13.55 -13.80
C MET A 428 36.54 12.31 -13.38
N VAL A 429 37.64 12.09 -14.11
CA VAL A 429 38.71 11.13 -13.84
C VAL A 429 39.34 11.45 -12.49
#